data_AF-A0A1Y0L1Z0-F1
#
_entry.id   AF-A0A1Y0L1Z0-F1
#
_cell.length_a   1.000
_cell.length_b   1.000
_cell.length_c   1.000
_cell.angle_alpha   90.00
_cell.angle_beta   90.00
_cell.angle_gamma   90.00
#
_symmetry.space_group_name_H-M   'P 1'
#
loop_
_entity.id
_entity.type
_entity.pdbx_description
1 polymer ?
#
loop_
_entity_poly.entity_id
_entity_poly.type
_entity_poly.pdbx_seq_one_letter_code
_entity_poly.pdbx_strand_id
1 'polypeptide(L)'
;MSNKIQFKSILDYKLQVKNVLDALVPDIQFSYYAIMNNSSIQTYFNMISMELYGYEYYQILRLNGLEFKVDEKTINLTVLEIVYNVLKQIVDRKLRYSEYIAYDIYILPIRIDKYIHALGYKFEEITTPQQKRVLKLVSEKSRSLAEEISEIHHEDKFDALYTHFRKTPEEEVGVRLALFNQLYVFLKEGEPIVYQKFDKKFGDNFFAEIEKLKALNPDKMSEKEKAYVKGSIAETFSIGMIILLMLSDSKLAGVWKKIQDEENRKREIAKAKATIAEAEKKILLIESKEN
;
A
#
# COMPACT_ATOMS: atom_id res chain seq x y z
N MET A 1 22.29 10.23 -22.39
CA MET A 1 23.17 10.30 -21.20
C MET A 1 23.23 11.73 -20.72
N SER A 2 22.55 12.02 -19.62
CA SER A 2 22.91 13.09 -18.66
C SER A 2 22.20 12.73 -17.35
N ASN A 3 22.81 11.85 -16.55
CA ASN A 3 22.35 11.62 -15.18
C ASN A 3 22.65 12.90 -14.39
N LYS A 4 21.71 13.85 -14.42
CA LYS A 4 21.67 14.94 -13.44
C LYS A 4 21.47 14.28 -12.08
N ILE A 5 22.52 14.35 -11.28
CA ILE A 5 22.55 14.00 -9.87
C ILE A 5 21.36 14.71 -9.19
N GLN A 6 20.31 13.96 -8.84
CA GLN A 6 19.25 14.47 -7.96
C GLN A 6 19.73 14.30 -6.53
N PHE A 7 20.25 15.38 -5.96
CA PHE A 7 20.41 15.50 -4.52
C PHE A 7 19.00 15.61 -3.91
N LYS A 8 18.45 14.52 -3.37
CA LYS A 8 17.17 14.55 -2.67
C LYS A 8 17.39 15.03 -1.23
N SER A 9 17.06 16.30 -1.01
CA SER A 9 17.15 17.04 0.25
C SER A 9 16.11 16.56 1.28
N ILE A 10 16.18 17.09 2.50
CA ILE A 10 15.36 16.89 3.71
C ILE A 10 13.85 17.26 3.48
N LEU A 11 13.38 17.33 2.24
CA LEU A 11 12.15 18.00 1.80
C LEU A 11 11.35 17.26 0.70
N ASP A 12 11.56 15.98 0.42
CA ASP A 12 10.61 15.24 -0.43
C ASP A 12 9.33 14.95 0.39
N TYR A 13 8.41 15.92 0.33
CA TYR A 13 7.24 16.18 1.17
C TYR A 13 6.31 14.98 1.47
N LYS A 14 6.06 14.81 2.78
CA LYS A 14 4.91 14.22 3.51
C LYS A 14 4.00 13.21 2.80
N LEU A 15 3.97 11.99 3.35
CA LEU A 15 2.77 11.15 3.34
C LEU A 15 1.94 11.40 4.61
N GLN A 16 0.67 11.74 4.42
CA GLN A 16 -0.30 11.96 5.49
C GLN A 16 -1.22 10.74 5.52
N VAL A 17 -1.16 9.95 6.59
CA VAL A 17 -2.03 8.77 6.73
C VAL A 17 -3.23 9.18 7.57
N LYS A 18 -4.43 9.07 6.98
CA LYS A 18 -5.71 9.18 7.69
C LYS A 18 -6.15 7.80 8.19
N ASN A 19 -6.78 7.78 9.38
CA ASN A 19 -7.23 6.61 10.14
C ASN A 19 -6.13 5.80 10.83
N VAL A 20 -5.70 6.30 11.98
CA VAL A 20 -4.77 5.61 12.87
C VAL A 20 -5.37 5.53 14.27
N LEU A 21 -5.47 4.31 14.81
CA LEU A 21 -6.06 3.88 16.09
C LEU A 21 -5.99 4.92 17.23
N ASP A 22 -7.17 5.28 17.74
CA ASP A 22 -7.44 6.30 18.78
C ASP A 22 -6.63 6.16 20.10
N ALA A 23 -5.96 5.03 20.33
CA ALA A 23 -5.17 4.78 21.54
C ALA A 23 -3.66 4.97 21.38
N LEU A 24 -3.10 4.75 20.19
CA LEU A 24 -1.63 4.65 20.03
C LEU A 24 -0.96 6.02 19.79
N VAL A 25 -1.65 6.90 19.08
CA VAL A 25 -1.16 8.26 18.77
C VAL A 25 -1.06 9.12 20.04
N PRO A 26 -2.06 9.13 20.94
CA PRO A 26 -1.96 9.85 22.21
C PRO A 26 -0.80 9.35 23.08
N ASP A 27 -0.54 8.04 23.12
CA ASP A 27 0.56 7.46 23.89
C ASP A 27 1.94 7.90 23.39
N ILE A 28 2.14 7.90 22.07
CA ILE A 28 3.38 8.37 21.45
C ILE A 28 3.54 9.89 21.67
N GLN A 29 2.45 10.65 21.57
CA GLN A 29 2.44 12.09 21.83
C GLN A 29 2.76 12.41 23.29
N PHE A 30 2.17 11.67 24.23
CA PHE A 30 2.43 11.85 25.66
C PHE A 30 3.91 11.63 25.97
N SER A 31 4.49 10.50 25.54
CA SER A 31 5.91 10.23 25.73
C SER A 31 6.78 11.28 25.03
N TYR A 32 6.41 11.74 23.84
CA TYR A 32 7.12 12.82 23.14
C TYR A 32 7.08 14.15 23.92
N TYR A 33 5.91 14.58 24.40
CA TYR A 33 5.80 15.81 25.19
C TYR A 33 6.56 15.71 26.51
N ALA A 34 6.50 14.57 27.19
CA ALA A 34 7.27 14.34 28.42
C ALA A 34 8.79 14.47 28.18
N ILE A 35 9.27 13.99 27.04
CA ILE A 35 10.68 14.08 26.61
C ILE A 35 11.05 15.52 26.25
N MET A 36 10.24 16.22 25.45
CA MET A 36 10.53 17.58 24.98
C MET A 36 10.47 18.63 26.10
N ASN A 37 9.67 18.38 27.14
CA ASN A 37 9.59 19.24 28.32
C ASN A 37 10.77 19.05 29.30
N ASN A 38 11.66 18.08 29.05
CA ASN A 38 12.88 17.92 29.80
C ASN A 38 14.04 18.71 29.17
N SER A 39 14.55 19.71 29.86
CA SER A 39 15.61 20.61 29.34
C SER A 39 16.90 19.89 28.95
N SER A 40 17.28 18.82 29.65
CA SER A 40 18.50 18.06 29.34
C SER A 40 18.32 17.25 28.05
N ILE A 41 17.18 16.58 27.90
CA ILE A 41 16.90 15.85 26.66
C ILE A 41 16.70 16.80 25.50
N GLN A 42 15.96 17.90 25.68
CA GLN A 42 15.78 18.90 24.65
C GLN A 42 17.13 19.46 24.15
N THR A 43 18.09 19.63 25.05
CA THR A 43 19.46 20.03 24.70
C THR A 43 20.14 18.96 23.83
N TYR A 44 20.11 17.69 24.23
CA TYR A 44 20.66 16.61 23.38
C TYR A 44 19.92 16.48 22.06
N PHE A 45 18.61 16.69 22.07
CA PHE A 45 17.76 16.64 20.90
C PHE A 45 18.23 17.67 19.88
N ASN A 46 18.44 18.90 20.32
CA ASN A 46 18.96 19.98 19.49
C ASN A 46 20.39 19.69 19.00
N MET A 47 21.28 19.23 19.88
CA MET A 47 22.67 18.93 19.52
C MET A 47 22.77 17.82 18.47
N ILE A 48 22.07 16.71 18.69
CA ILE A 48 22.07 15.57 17.76
C ILE A 48 21.36 15.94 16.47
N SER A 49 20.27 16.71 16.54
CA SER A 49 19.56 17.16 15.34
C SER A 49 20.44 18.07 14.48
N MET A 50 21.19 19.00 15.09
CA MET A 50 22.19 19.79 14.38
C MET A 50 23.30 18.93 13.77
N GLU A 51 23.78 17.92 14.50
CA GLU A 51 24.83 17.02 14.04
C GLU A 51 24.40 16.18 12.83
N LEU A 52 23.16 15.69 12.84
CA LEU A 52 22.64 14.78 11.82
C LEU A 52 22.04 15.51 10.61
N TYR A 53 21.37 16.64 10.84
CA TYR A 53 20.52 17.31 9.84
C TYR A 53 20.92 18.78 9.60
N GLY A 54 21.96 19.29 10.26
CA GLY A 54 22.49 20.64 10.02
C GLY A 54 21.54 21.79 10.35
N TYR A 55 21.82 22.97 9.80
CA TYR A 55 21.01 24.18 9.96
C TYR A 55 19.61 24.08 9.31
N GLU A 56 19.43 23.14 8.40
CA GLU A 56 18.19 22.86 7.70
C GLU A 56 17.10 22.42 8.69
N TYR A 57 17.47 21.71 9.77
CA TYR A 57 16.57 21.34 10.86
C TYR A 57 15.86 22.53 11.51
N TYR A 58 16.58 23.60 11.83
CA TYR A 58 15.98 24.79 12.45
C TYR A 58 15.12 25.59 11.48
N GLN A 59 15.50 25.61 10.20
CA GLN A 59 14.67 26.22 9.16
C GLN A 59 13.37 25.44 8.97
N ILE A 60 13.43 24.11 9.04
CA ILE A 60 12.27 23.22 8.91
C ILE A 60 11.31 23.36 10.11
N LEU A 61 11.83 23.46 11.34
CA LEU A 61 11.00 23.73 12.52
C LEU A 61 10.33 25.11 12.47
N ARG A 62 11.03 26.15 11.98
CA ARG A 62 10.51 27.52 11.92
C ARG A 62 9.59 27.79 10.73
N LEU A 63 9.90 27.29 9.54
CA LEU A 63 9.21 27.66 8.29
C LEU A 63 7.94 26.81 8.03
N ASN A 64 7.88 25.59 8.56
CA ASN A 64 6.78 24.67 8.25
C ASN A 64 5.81 24.41 9.41
N GLY A 65 6.00 25.05 10.57
CA GLY A 65 5.19 24.80 11.76
C GLY A 65 5.01 23.29 11.97
N LEU A 66 6.12 22.53 11.95
CA LEU A 66 6.06 21.07 12.03
C LEU A 66 5.51 20.67 13.40
N GLU A 67 4.21 20.59 13.48
CA GLU A 67 3.51 19.96 14.57
C GLU A 67 3.63 18.45 14.40
N PHE A 68 3.88 17.75 15.52
CA PHE A 68 3.88 16.29 15.58
C PHE A 68 2.54 15.72 15.09
N LYS A 69 1.48 16.50 15.30
CA LYS A 69 0.10 16.26 14.94
C LYS A 69 -0.29 17.24 13.84
N VAL A 70 -0.70 16.76 12.66
CA VAL A 70 -1.27 17.63 11.62
C VAL A 70 -2.76 17.83 11.86
N ASP A 71 -3.44 16.80 12.38
CA ASP A 71 -4.82 16.82 12.89
C ASP A 71 -5.05 15.63 13.86
N GLU A 72 -6.28 15.40 14.36
CA GLU A 72 -6.61 14.27 15.25
C GLU A 72 -6.22 12.88 14.75
N LYS A 73 -6.07 12.70 13.44
CA LYS A 73 -5.88 11.39 12.81
C LYS A 73 -4.58 11.26 12.02
N THR A 74 -3.78 12.32 11.92
CA THR A 74 -2.64 12.41 11.01
C THR A 74 -1.34 12.76 11.75
N ILE A 75 -0.32 11.92 11.57
CA ILE A 75 1.03 12.14 12.11
C ILE A 75 1.99 12.59 11.02
N ASN A 76 2.94 13.44 11.40
CA ASN A 76 4.04 13.85 10.56
C ASN A 76 5.19 12.81 10.60
N LEU A 77 5.27 11.96 9.57
CA LEU A 77 6.29 10.89 9.48
C LEU A 77 7.73 11.42 9.52
N THR A 78 7.99 12.63 9.03
CA THR A 78 9.31 13.28 9.11
C THR A 78 9.70 13.56 10.57
N VAL A 79 8.74 13.98 11.39
CA VAL A 79 9.01 14.22 12.82
C VAL A 79 9.28 12.90 13.54
N LEU A 80 8.53 11.84 13.21
CA LEU A 80 8.80 10.49 13.73
C LEU A 80 10.20 9.99 13.38
N GLU A 81 10.64 10.17 12.14
CA GLU A 81 11.99 9.80 11.70
C GLU A 81 13.07 10.52 12.52
N ILE A 82 12.94 11.84 12.69
CA ILE A 82 13.90 12.64 13.46
C ILE A 82 13.92 12.19 14.92
N VAL A 83 12.75 12.07 15.55
CA VAL A 83 12.62 11.64 16.95
C VAL A 83 13.26 10.27 17.17
N TYR A 84 12.98 9.32 16.28
CA TYR A 84 13.53 7.97 16.34
C TYR A 84 15.06 7.98 16.27
N ASN A 85 15.63 8.71 15.31
CA ASN A 85 17.09 8.84 15.16
C ASN A 85 17.76 9.46 16.39
N VAL A 86 17.17 10.53 16.92
CA VAL A 86 17.71 11.25 18.07
C VAL A 86 17.66 10.39 19.33
N LEU A 87 16.54 9.74 19.62
CA LEU A 87 16.41 8.88 20.80
C LEU A 87 17.38 7.71 20.75
N LYS A 88 17.56 7.10 19.57
CA LYS A 88 18.54 6.04 19.37
C LYS A 88 19.96 6.55 19.66
N GLN A 89 20.32 7.74 19.19
CA GLN A 89 21.63 8.34 19.50
C GLN A 89 21.80 8.70 20.98
N ILE A 90 20.76 9.12 21.69
CA ILE A 90 20.80 9.37 23.13
C ILE A 90 21.13 8.08 23.89
N VAL A 91 20.46 6.98 23.53
CA VAL A 91 20.67 5.65 24.13
C VAL A 91 22.05 5.11 23.77
N ASP A 92 22.42 5.10 22.49
CA ASP A 92 23.69 4.56 21.99
C ASP A 92 24.89 5.29 22.61
N ARG A 93 24.79 6.62 22.77
CA ARG A 93 25.83 7.46 23.39
C ARG A 93 25.78 7.47 24.92
N LYS A 94 24.81 6.77 25.53
CA LYS A 94 24.60 6.69 26.99
C LYS A 94 24.52 8.08 27.64
N LEU A 95 23.83 9.02 26.99
CA LEU A 95 23.70 10.39 27.51
C LEU A 95 22.84 10.39 28.77
N ARG A 96 23.17 11.27 29.73
CA ARG A 96 22.49 11.31 31.03
C ARG A 96 21.14 12.01 30.93
N TYR A 97 20.08 11.30 31.29
CA TYR A 97 18.71 11.81 31.41
C TYR A 97 18.10 11.40 32.75
N SER A 98 17.01 12.07 33.15
CA SER A 98 16.32 11.76 34.41
C SER A 98 15.77 10.33 34.40
N GLU A 99 15.82 9.65 35.55
CA GLU A 99 15.21 8.32 35.72
C GLU A 99 13.69 8.35 35.44
N TYR A 100 13.04 9.49 35.69
CA TYR A 100 11.61 9.69 35.45
C TYR A 100 11.18 9.46 33.99
N ILE A 101 12.09 9.67 33.03
CA ILE A 101 11.85 9.54 31.59
C ILE A 101 12.64 8.39 30.97
N ALA A 102 13.37 7.63 31.78
CA ALA A 102 14.22 6.53 31.30
C ALA A 102 13.40 5.43 30.61
N TYR A 103 12.22 5.13 31.16
CA TYR A 103 11.30 4.17 30.57
C TYR A 103 10.80 4.65 29.20
N ASP A 104 10.37 5.91 29.11
CA ASP A 104 9.87 6.51 27.86
C ASP A 104 10.95 6.55 26.77
N ILE A 105 12.18 6.93 27.10
CA ILE A 105 13.30 6.97 26.15
C ILE A 105 13.59 5.59 25.56
N TYR A 106 13.46 4.53 26.36
CA TYR A 106 13.73 3.17 25.90
C TYR A 106 12.57 2.57 25.12
N ILE A 107 11.32 2.77 25.58
CA ILE A 107 10.14 2.14 24.98
C ILE A 107 9.68 2.86 23.71
N LEU A 108 9.90 4.18 23.60
CA LEU A 108 9.37 4.99 22.52
C LEU A 108 9.94 4.60 21.14
N PRO A 109 11.25 4.35 20.96
CA PRO A 109 11.77 3.81 19.70
C PRO A 109 11.10 2.49 19.30
N ILE A 110 10.88 1.58 20.25
CA ILE A 110 10.22 0.29 20.01
C ILE A 110 8.76 0.50 19.56
N ARG A 111 8.05 1.46 20.18
CA ARG A 111 6.68 1.80 19.80
C ARG A 111 6.61 2.44 18.42
N ILE A 112 7.52 3.35 18.11
CA ILE A 112 7.62 3.98 16.79
C ILE A 112 7.90 2.91 15.72
N ASP A 113 8.83 1.99 15.97
CA ASP A 113 9.18 0.91 15.05
C ASP A 113 8.00 -0.03 14.76
N LYS A 114 7.31 -0.49 15.80
CA LYS A 114 6.06 -1.27 15.65
C LYS A 114 5.00 -0.50 14.88
N TYR A 115 4.88 0.80 15.12
CA TYR A 115 3.91 1.67 14.49
C TYR A 115 4.18 1.82 12.98
N ILE A 116 5.41 2.13 12.59
CA ILE A 116 5.75 2.31 11.18
C ILE A 116 5.66 0.99 10.40
N HIS A 117 6.02 -0.15 11.01
CA HIS A 117 5.85 -1.47 10.40
C HIS A 117 4.37 -1.83 10.23
N ALA A 118 3.51 -1.49 11.20
CA ALA A 118 2.07 -1.66 11.04
C ALA A 118 1.53 -0.81 9.88
N LEU A 119 2.18 0.31 9.58
CA LEU A 119 1.90 1.13 8.41
C LEU A 119 2.66 0.69 7.16
N GLY A 120 3.37 -0.43 7.12
CA GLY A 120 4.10 -0.85 5.91
C GLY A 120 5.26 0.08 5.55
N TYR A 121 5.88 0.72 6.54
CA TYR A 121 7.16 1.41 6.44
C TYR A 121 8.21 0.69 7.27
N LYS A 122 9.48 0.88 6.93
CA LYS A 122 10.62 0.42 7.72
C LYS A 122 11.70 1.48 7.78
N PHE A 123 12.54 1.40 8.80
CA PHE A 123 13.77 2.20 8.85
C PHE A 123 14.90 1.48 8.12
N GLU A 124 15.54 2.17 7.18
CA GLU A 124 16.77 1.72 6.53
C GLU A 124 17.95 2.63 6.89
N GLU A 125 19.09 2.02 7.22
CA GLU A 125 20.30 2.76 7.51
C GLU A 125 20.86 3.36 6.22
N ILE A 126 20.90 4.69 6.17
CA ILE A 126 21.52 5.45 5.10
C ILE A 126 22.68 6.27 5.64
N THR A 127 23.63 6.57 4.77
CA THR A 127 24.72 7.49 5.09
C THR A 127 24.38 8.86 4.51
N THR A 128 24.32 9.88 5.38
CA THR A 128 24.11 11.27 4.96
C THR A 128 25.30 11.76 4.11
N PRO A 129 25.13 12.86 3.36
CA PRO A 129 26.25 13.50 2.65
C PRO A 129 27.45 13.85 3.55
N GLN A 130 27.20 14.05 4.85
CA GLN A 130 28.22 14.30 5.89
C GLN A 130 28.79 13.01 6.51
N GLN A 131 28.59 11.86 5.86
CA GLN A 131 29.05 10.53 6.32
C GLN A 131 28.47 10.07 7.68
N LYS A 132 27.33 10.62 8.11
CA LYS A 132 26.64 10.18 9.33
C LYS A 132 25.63 9.09 9.00
N ARG A 133 25.54 8.06 9.84
CA ARG A 133 24.54 7.01 9.72
C ARG A 133 23.23 7.50 10.32
N VAL A 134 22.18 7.57 9.50
CA VAL A 134 20.81 7.89 9.93
C VAL A 134 19.86 6.83 9.41
N LEU A 135 18.80 6.59 10.15
CA LEU A 135 17.74 5.65 9.80
C LEU A 135 16.66 6.42 9.07
N LYS A 136 16.53 6.18 7.76
CA LYS A 136 15.52 6.80 6.92
C LYS A 136 14.29 5.93 6.86
N LEU A 137 13.13 6.54 7.01
CA LEU A 137 11.85 5.87 6.84
C LEU A 137 11.62 5.65 5.34
N VAL A 138 11.45 4.39 4.94
CA VAL A 138 11.16 4.00 3.56
C VAL A 138 9.92 3.13 3.52
N SER A 139 9.13 3.23 2.45
CA SER A 139 7.99 2.34 2.23
C SER A 139 8.49 0.90 2.05
N GLU A 140 7.81 -0.04 2.70
CA GLU A 140 8.01 -1.45 2.38
C GLU A 140 7.48 -1.71 0.97
N LYS A 141 8.09 -2.66 0.25
CA LYS A 141 7.71 -3.01 -1.13
C LYS A 141 6.23 -3.39 -1.29
N SER A 142 5.61 -3.85 -0.20
CA SER A 142 4.17 -4.13 -0.12
C SER A 142 3.31 -2.88 -0.21
N ARG A 143 3.76 -1.76 0.38
CA ARG A 143 3.08 -0.47 0.40
C ARG A 143 3.28 0.34 -0.87
N SER A 144 4.46 0.30 -1.48
CA SER A 144 4.71 1.01 -2.76
C SER A 144 3.73 0.60 -3.86
N LEU A 145 3.37 -0.70 -3.91
CA LEU A 145 2.38 -1.24 -4.84
C LEU A 145 0.95 -0.77 -4.54
N ALA A 146 0.60 -0.59 -3.26
CA ALA A 146 -0.73 -0.14 -2.84
C ALA A 146 -0.91 1.38 -3.00
N GLU A 147 0.14 2.16 -2.76
CA GLU A 147 0.17 3.61 -2.99
C GLU A 147 0.08 3.94 -4.48
N GLU A 148 0.85 3.26 -5.34
CA GLU A 148 0.76 3.41 -6.80
C GLU A 148 -0.66 3.16 -7.34
N ILE A 149 -1.37 2.17 -6.80
CA ILE A 149 -2.76 1.88 -7.20
C ILE A 149 -3.73 2.91 -6.60
N SER A 150 -3.56 3.29 -5.34
CA SER A 150 -4.47 4.20 -4.64
C SER A 150 -4.42 5.64 -5.19
N GLU A 151 -3.26 6.10 -5.66
CA GLU A 151 -3.11 7.43 -6.28
C GLU A 151 -3.95 7.61 -7.56
N ILE A 152 -4.15 6.53 -8.33
CA ILE A 152 -4.84 6.55 -9.62
C ILE A 152 -6.34 6.28 -9.46
N HIS A 153 -6.70 5.44 -8.50
CA HIS A 153 -8.09 5.16 -8.18
C HIS A 153 -8.70 6.18 -7.20
N HIS A 154 -7.89 7.08 -6.62
CA HIS A 154 -8.30 8.07 -5.60
C HIS A 154 -9.05 7.46 -4.41
N GLU A 155 -8.71 6.22 -4.05
CA GLU A 155 -9.40 5.46 -3.02
C GLU A 155 -8.45 4.92 -1.94
N ASP A 156 -8.40 5.58 -0.78
CA ASP A 156 -7.74 5.10 0.46
C ASP A 156 -8.22 3.69 0.87
N LYS A 157 -9.38 3.26 0.34
CA LYS A 157 -9.96 1.94 0.56
C LYS A 157 -9.09 0.81 0.04
N PHE A 158 -8.33 1.03 -1.03
CA PHE A 158 -7.53 -0.03 -1.65
C PHE A 158 -6.33 -0.43 -0.79
N ASP A 159 -5.59 0.55 -0.26
CA ASP A 159 -4.48 0.27 0.66
C ASP A 159 -4.95 -0.45 1.93
N ALA A 160 -6.08 -0.01 2.48
CA ALA A 160 -6.73 -0.68 3.61
C ALA A 160 -7.11 -2.13 3.27
N LEU A 161 -7.71 -2.38 2.09
CA LEU A 161 -8.07 -3.72 1.62
C LEU A 161 -6.86 -4.63 1.43
N TYR A 162 -5.82 -4.13 0.76
CA TYR A 162 -4.60 -4.88 0.49
C TYR A 162 -3.87 -5.25 1.77
N THR A 163 -3.66 -4.25 2.63
CA THR A 163 -2.98 -4.41 3.92
C THR A 163 -3.76 -5.34 4.84
N HIS A 164 -5.09 -5.19 4.89
CA HIS A 164 -5.92 -6.05 5.73
C HIS A 164 -5.88 -7.50 5.22
N PHE A 165 -6.06 -7.74 3.91
CA PHE A 165 -6.00 -9.09 3.34
C PHE A 165 -4.65 -9.80 3.61
N ARG A 166 -3.54 -9.08 3.52
CA ARG A 166 -2.19 -9.62 3.80
C ARG A 166 -1.95 -9.94 5.27
N LYS A 167 -2.56 -9.19 6.18
CA LYS A 167 -2.45 -9.39 7.63
C LYS A 167 -3.42 -10.43 8.16
N THR A 168 -4.52 -10.68 7.44
CA THR A 168 -5.50 -11.70 7.80
C THR A 168 -4.88 -13.11 7.72
N PRO A 169 -4.88 -13.87 8.83
CA PRO A 169 -4.37 -15.24 8.86
C PRO A 169 -5.03 -16.14 7.81
N GLU A 170 -4.32 -17.17 7.35
CA GLU A 170 -4.84 -18.10 6.33
C GLU A 170 -6.04 -18.92 6.84
N GLU A 171 -6.19 -19.05 8.16
CA GLU A 171 -7.29 -19.72 8.82
C GLU A 171 -8.59 -18.90 8.78
N GLU A 172 -8.50 -17.57 8.65
CA GLU A 172 -9.65 -16.67 8.60
C GLU A 172 -10.23 -16.57 7.18
N VAL A 173 -10.59 -17.72 6.61
CA VAL A 173 -11.01 -17.88 5.21
C VAL A 173 -12.19 -16.97 4.83
N GLY A 174 -13.19 -16.83 5.72
CA GLY A 174 -14.35 -15.97 5.48
C GLY A 174 -13.98 -14.48 5.39
N VAL A 175 -13.10 -14.01 6.27
CA VAL A 175 -12.63 -12.62 6.26
C VAL A 175 -11.84 -12.34 4.98
N ARG A 176 -10.94 -13.25 4.59
CA ARG A 176 -10.17 -13.12 3.32
C ARG A 176 -11.09 -13.09 2.10
N LEU A 177 -12.12 -13.93 2.06
CA LEU A 177 -13.10 -13.93 0.98
C LEU A 177 -13.91 -12.63 0.92
N ALA A 178 -14.34 -12.12 2.06
CA ALA A 178 -15.07 -10.84 2.13
C ALA A 178 -14.21 -9.68 1.62
N LEU A 179 -12.91 -9.66 1.93
CA LEU A 179 -11.98 -8.66 1.44
C LEU A 179 -11.70 -8.80 -0.06
N PHE A 180 -11.54 -10.04 -0.54
CA PHE A 180 -11.38 -10.32 -1.96
C PHE A 180 -12.62 -9.88 -2.77
N ASN A 181 -13.83 -10.11 -2.26
CA ASN A 181 -15.07 -9.69 -2.91
C ASN A 181 -15.17 -8.17 -3.07
N GLN A 182 -14.55 -7.39 -2.19
CA GLN A 182 -14.46 -5.93 -2.33
C GLN A 182 -13.53 -5.52 -3.47
N LEU A 183 -12.53 -6.34 -3.82
CA LEU A 183 -11.62 -6.10 -4.94
C LEU A 183 -12.22 -6.44 -6.31
N TYR A 184 -13.30 -7.23 -6.35
CA TYR A 184 -13.89 -7.73 -7.59
C TYR A 184 -14.18 -6.63 -8.62
N VAL A 185 -14.72 -5.49 -8.17
CA VAL A 185 -15.10 -4.38 -9.08
C VAL A 185 -13.88 -3.85 -9.83
N PHE A 186 -12.76 -3.68 -9.12
CA PHE A 186 -11.50 -3.24 -9.71
C PHE A 186 -10.93 -4.31 -10.66
N LEU A 187 -11.00 -5.59 -10.27
CA LEU A 187 -10.53 -6.69 -11.12
C LEU A 187 -11.32 -6.81 -12.43
N LYS A 188 -12.63 -6.57 -12.38
CA LYS A 188 -13.46 -6.50 -13.58
C LYS A 188 -13.13 -5.32 -14.47
N GLU A 189 -12.78 -4.17 -13.89
CA GLU A 189 -12.29 -3.05 -14.68
C GLU A 189 -11.02 -3.42 -15.44
N GLY A 190 -10.10 -4.19 -14.83
CA GLY A 190 -8.87 -4.67 -15.45
C GLY A 190 -9.03 -5.76 -16.51
N GLU A 191 -10.25 -6.27 -16.74
CA GLU A 191 -10.51 -7.39 -17.67
C GLU A 191 -9.94 -7.18 -19.08
N PRO A 192 -10.07 -6.01 -19.74
CA PRO A 192 -9.45 -5.75 -21.03
C PRO A 192 -7.92 -5.93 -21.07
N ILE A 193 -7.21 -5.56 -19.99
CA ILE A 193 -5.75 -5.75 -19.91
C ILE A 193 -5.39 -7.22 -19.87
N VAL A 194 -6.19 -8.03 -19.17
CA VAL A 194 -5.95 -9.47 -19.10
C VAL A 194 -5.99 -10.08 -20.50
N TYR A 195 -7.03 -9.80 -21.28
CA TYR A 195 -7.18 -10.35 -22.63
C TYR A 195 -6.21 -9.76 -23.67
N GLN A 196 -5.70 -8.54 -23.45
CA GLN A 196 -4.74 -7.92 -24.36
C GLN A 196 -3.29 -8.34 -24.08
N LYS A 197 -2.91 -8.48 -22.80
CA LYS A 197 -1.54 -8.76 -22.36
C LYS A 197 -1.28 -10.25 -22.12
N PHE A 198 -2.31 -11.01 -21.79
CA PHE A 198 -2.27 -12.45 -21.60
C PHE A 198 -3.11 -13.13 -22.68
N ASP A 199 -2.96 -14.44 -22.81
CA ASP A 199 -3.76 -15.18 -23.76
C ASP A 199 -5.22 -15.35 -23.27
N LYS A 200 -6.11 -15.64 -24.22
CA LYS A 200 -7.54 -15.83 -23.93
C LYS A 200 -7.79 -16.95 -22.93
N LYS A 201 -7.00 -18.02 -22.97
CA LYS A 201 -7.15 -19.18 -22.09
C LYS A 201 -6.87 -18.81 -20.64
N PHE A 202 -5.85 -18.01 -20.40
CA PHE A 202 -5.53 -17.44 -19.10
C PHE A 202 -6.66 -16.54 -18.61
N GLY A 203 -7.11 -15.60 -19.44
CA GLY A 203 -8.21 -14.70 -19.09
C GLY A 203 -9.49 -15.43 -18.70
N ASP A 204 -9.92 -16.40 -19.53
CA ASP A 204 -11.13 -17.18 -19.28
C ASP A 204 -11.02 -17.99 -17.98
N ASN A 205 -9.88 -18.64 -17.73
CA ASN A 205 -9.66 -19.41 -16.50
C ASN A 205 -9.62 -18.51 -15.26
N PHE A 206 -8.91 -17.38 -15.34
CA PHE A 206 -8.74 -16.44 -14.24
C PHE A 206 -10.08 -15.81 -13.84
N PHE A 207 -10.86 -15.32 -14.80
CA PHE A 207 -12.17 -14.75 -14.48
C PHE A 207 -13.19 -15.81 -14.07
N ALA A 208 -13.10 -17.04 -14.58
CA ALA A 208 -13.93 -18.13 -14.07
C ALA A 208 -13.64 -18.42 -12.58
N GLU A 209 -12.38 -18.38 -12.16
CA GLU A 209 -11.99 -18.53 -10.76
C GLU A 209 -12.47 -17.36 -9.90
N ILE A 210 -12.35 -16.13 -10.38
CA ILE A 210 -12.89 -14.94 -9.72
C ILE A 210 -14.42 -15.06 -9.51
N GLU A 211 -15.17 -15.44 -10.54
CA GLU A 211 -16.63 -15.58 -10.45
C GLU A 211 -17.03 -16.69 -9.47
N LYS A 212 -16.30 -17.81 -9.45
CA LYS A 212 -16.52 -18.89 -8.47
C LYS A 212 -16.31 -18.39 -7.05
N LEU A 213 -15.20 -17.70 -6.77
CA LEU A 213 -14.92 -17.15 -5.45
C LEU A 213 -15.99 -16.12 -5.05
N LYS A 214 -16.37 -15.23 -5.96
CA LYS A 214 -17.42 -14.22 -5.70
C LYS A 214 -18.79 -14.84 -5.37
N ALA A 215 -19.13 -15.96 -5.99
CA ALA A 215 -20.43 -16.61 -5.77
C ALA A 215 -20.56 -17.24 -4.37
N LEU A 216 -19.46 -17.47 -3.66
CA LEU A 216 -19.46 -18.04 -2.32
C LEU A 216 -19.86 -17.00 -1.26
N ASN A 217 -20.63 -17.43 -0.27
CA ASN A 217 -21.04 -16.58 0.85
C ASN A 217 -20.00 -16.67 1.98
N PRO A 218 -19.30 -15.57 2.34
CA PRO A 218 -18.27 -15.58 3.39
C PRO A 218 -18.71 -16.13 4.75
N ASP A 219 -19.98 -15.93 5.12
CA ASP A 219 -20.51 -16.31 6.43
C ASP A 219 -21.09 -17.73 6.46
N LYS A 220 -21.30 -18.34 5.28
CA LYS A 220 -22.03 -19.60 5.12
C LYS A 220 -21.32 -20.55 4.15
N MET A 221 -20.04 -20.81 4.37
CA MET A 221 -19.27 -21.80 3.63
C MET A 221 -19.27 -23.17 4.33
N SER A 222 -19.49 -24.22 3.55
CA SER A 222 -19.19 -25.60 3.94
C SER A 222 -17.68 -25.85 4.08
N GLU A 223 -17.29 -26.92 4.78
CA GLU A 223 -15.87 -27.27 4.94
C GLU A 223 -15.14 -27.52 3.60
N LYS A 224 -15.85 -28.04 2.59
CA LYS A 224 -15.30 -28.20 1.23
C LYS A 224 -15.03 -26.85 0.56
N GLU A 225 -15.94 -25.90 0.70
CA GLU A 225 -15.78 -24.56 0.14
C GLU A 225 -14.67 -23.79 0.85
N LYS A 226 -14.57 -23.90 2.18
CA LYS A 226 -13.45 -23.32 2.94
C LYS A 226 -12.10 -23.86 2.49
N ALA A 227 -11.98 -25.17 2.28
CA ALA A 227 -10.75 -25.79 1.81
C ALA A 227 -10.37 -25.30 0.40
N TYR A 228 -11.35 -25.17 -0.50
CA TYR A 228 -11.14 -24.60 -1.83
C TYR A 228 -10.67 -23.15 -1.77
N VAL A 229 -11.40 -22.28 -1.06
CA VAL A 229 -11.04 -20.85 -0.92
C VAL A 229 -9.66 -20.70 -0.30
N LYS A 230 -9.33 -21.46 0.75
CA LYS A 230 -8.00 -21.45 1.36
C LYS A 230 -6.90 -21.78 0.35
N GLY A 231 -7.15 -22.71 -0.57
CA GLY A 231 -6.20 -23.12 -1.60
C GLY A 231 -6.03 -22.12 -2.74
N SER A 232 -7.09 -21.42 -3.16
CA SER A 232 -7.04 -20.59 -4.38
C SER A 232 -7.00 -19.08 -4.14
N ILE A 233 -7.52 -18.58 -3.02
CA ILE A 233 -7.74 -17.13 -2.83
C ILE A 233 -6.44 -16.31 -2.81
N ALA A 234 -5.35 -16.86 -2.26
CA ALA A 234 -4.09 -16.13 -2.13
C ALA A 234 -3.40 -15.92 -3.49
N GLU A 235 -3.43 -16.94 -4.34
CA GLU A 235 -2.90 -16.88 -5.70
C GLU A 235 -3.76 -15.95 -6.56
N THR A 236 -5.08 -16.14 -6.56
CA THR A 236 -6.01 -15.30 -7.32
C THR A 236 -5.92 -13.83 -6.90
N PHE A 237 -5.78 -13.55 -5.60
CA PHE A 237 -5.51 -12.21 -5.10
C PHE A 237 -4.20 -11.64 -5.64
N SER A 238 -3.10 -12.42 -5.59
CA SER A 238 -1.79 -11.95 -6.04
C SER A 238 -1.76 -11.66 -7.54
N ILE A 239 -2.36 -12.51 -8.36
CA ILE A 239 -2.54 -12.27 -9.80
C ILE A 239 -3.41 -11.03 -10.03
N GLY A 240 -4.51 -10.90 -9.28
CA GLY A 240 -5.38 -9.74 -9.32
C GLY A 240 -4.64 -8.44 -9.06
N MET A 241 -3.76 -8.41 -8.07
CA MET A 241 -2.92 -7.24 -7.77
C MET A 241 -2.04 -6.84 -8.96
N ILE A 242 -1.42 -7.81 -9.64
CA ILE A 242 -0.60 -7.54 -10.82
C ILE A 242 -1.45 -6.88 -11.93
N ILE A 243 -2.67 -7.37 -12.13
CA ILE A 243 -3.61 -6.82 -13.13
C ILE A 243 -3.98 -5.37 -12.78
N LEU A 244 -4.22 -5.07 -11.50
CA LEU A 244 -4.52 -3.72 -11.06
C LEU A 244 -3.33 -2.76 -11.22
N LEU A 245 -2.09 -3.21 -10.99
CA LEU A 245 -0.90 -2.42 -11.30
C LEU A 245 -0.80 -2.09 -12.79
N MET A 246 -1.03 -3.08 -13.65
CA MET A 246 -1.01 -2.84 -15.10
C MET A 246 -2.13 -1.90 -15.56
N LEU A 247 -3.30 -1.96 -14.90
CA LEU A 247 -4.40 -1.01 -15.12
C LEU A 247 -3.99 0.40 -14.73
N SER A 248 -3.42 0.54 -13.55
CA SER A 248 -2.84 1.78 -13.04
C SER A 248 -1.82 2.38 -14.01
N ASP A 249 -0.81 1.60 -14.42
CA ASP A 249 0.20 2.04 -15.39
C ASP A 249 -0.42 2.49 -16.71
N SER A 250 -1.43 1.75 -17.20
CA SER A 250 -2.12 2.07 -18.45
C SER A 250 -2.93 3.36 -18.36
N LYS A 251 -3.50 3.67 -17.19
CA LYS A 251 -4.21 4.91 -16.91
C LYS A 251 -3.23 6.09 -16.83
N LEU A 252 -2.13 5.94 -16.10
CA LEU A 252 -1.08 6.98 -16.01
C LEU A 252 -0.46 7.30 -17.36
N ALA A 253 -0.20 6.28 -18.18
CA ALA A 253 0.31 6.46 -19.53
C ALA A 253 -0.74 7.03 -20.51
N GLY A 254 -2.00 7.21 -20.09
CA GLY A 254 -3.08 7.74 -20.93
C GLY A 254 -3.51 6.80 -22.06
N VAL A 255 -3.16 5.51 -21.99
CA VAL A 255 -3.45 4.51 -23.04
C VAL A 255 -4.67 3.66 -22.73
N TRP A 256 -5.19 3.72 -21.50
CA TRP A 256 -6.31 2.89 -21.02
C TRP A 256 -7.53 2.89 -21.96
N LYS A 257 -7.99 4.07 -22.40
CA LYS A 257 -9.14 4.18 -23.30
C LYS A 257 -8.93 3.41 -24.62
N LYS A 258 -7.72 3.48 -25.19
CA LYS A 258 -7.38 2.76 -26.42
C LYS A 258 -7.43 1.24 -26.21
N ILE A 259 -6.92 0.77 -25.07
CA ILE A 259 -6.94 -0.65 -24.70
C ILE A 259 -8.39 -1.14 -24.59
N GLN A 260 -9.23 -0.38 -23.90
CA GLN A 260 -10.64 -0.70 -23.72
C GLN A 260 -11.40 -0.73 -25.05
N ASP A 261 -11.20 0.26 -25.92
CA ASP A 261 -11.85 0.35 -27.22
C ASP A 261 -11.42 -0.81 -28.15
N GLU A 262 -10.14 -1.17 -28.15
CA GLU A 262 -9.61 -2.27 -28.96
C GLU A 262 -10.21 -3.63 -28.55
N GLU A 263 -10.28 -3.89 -27.24
CA GLU A 263 -10.82 -5.15 -26.73
C GLU A 263 -12.34 -5.23 -26.92
N ASN A 264 -13.06 -4.14 -26.71
CA ASN A 264 -14.50 -4.06 -27.01
C ASN A 264 -14.76 -4.39 -28.49
N ARG A 265 -13.97 -3.81 -29.40
CA ARG A 265 -14.06 -4.10 -30.83
C ARG A 265 -13.79 -5.58 -31.14
N LYS A 266 -12.78 -6.21 -30.51
CA LYS A 266 -12.50 -7.64 -30.67
C LYS A 266 -13.69 -8.50 -30.21
N ARG A 267 -14.30 -8.16 -29.06
CA ARG A 267 -15.47 -8.85 -28.51
C ARG A 267 -16.69 -8.73 -29.42
N GLU A 268 -16.95 -7.54 -29.97
CA GLU A 268 -18.04 -7.33 -30.92
C GLU A 268 -17.86 -8.15 -32.20
N ILE A 269 -16.64 -8.18 -32.76
CA ILE A 269 -16.33 -9.01 -33.94
C ILE A 269 -16.52 -10.50 -33.62
N ALA A 270 -16.08 -10.96 -32.45
CA ALA A 270 -16.26 -12.35 -32.03
C ALA A 270 -17.73 -12.73 -31.86
N LYS A 271 -18.54 -11.84 -31.25
CA LYS A 271 -20.00 -12.03 -31.14
C LYS A 271 -20.66 -12.09 -32.51
N ALA A 272 -20.33 -11.17 -33.42
CA ALA A 272 -20.87 -11.15 -34.77
C ALA A 272 -20.55 -12.46 -35.52
N LYS A 273 -19.31 -12.94 -35.43
CA LYS A 273 -18.90 -14.23 -36.03
C LYS A 273 -19.67 -15.42 -35.44
N ALA A 274 -19.89 -15.45 -34.13
CA ALA A 274 -20.65 -16.52 -33.48
C ALA A 274 -22.12 -16.53 -33.95
N THR A 275 -22.75 -15.35 -34.05
CA THR A 275 -24.12 -15.23 -34.57
C THR A 275 -24.24 -15.68 -36.02
N ILE A 276 -23.25 -15.32 -36.87
CA ILE A 276 -23.19 -15.78 -38.26
C ILE A 276 -23.09 -17.30 -38.32
N ALA A 277 -22.16 -17.91 -37.57
CA ALA A 277 -21.98 -19.36 -37.54
C ALA A 277 -23.24 -20.10 -37.04
N GLU A 278 -23.95 -19.54 -36.06
CA GLU A 278 -25.22 -20.12 -35.58
C GLU A 278 -26.33 -20.01 -36.63
N ALA A 279 -26.38 -18.89 -37.37
CA ALA A 279 -27.32 -18.70 -38.48
C ALA A 279 -27.02 -19.67 -39.63
N GLU A 280 -25.76 -19.85 -40.03
CA GLU A 280 -25.33 -20.82 -41.03
C GLU A 280 -25.72 -22.25 -40.64
N LYS A 281 -25.51 -22.61 -39.35
CA LYS A 281 -25.93 -23.92 -38.82
C LYS A 281 -27.44 -24.13 -38.92
N LYS A 282 -28.24 -23.08 -38.67
CA LYS A 282 -29.71 -23.14 -38.80
C LYS A 282 -30.16 -23.26 -40.25
N ILE A 283 -29.50 -22.58 -41.19
CA ILE A 283 -29.78 -22.69 -42.63
C ILE A 283 -29.51 -24.13 -43.10
N LEU A 284 -28.34 -24.68 -42.79
CA LEU A 284 -27.99 -26.08 -43.09
C LEU A 284 -29.00 -27.08 -42.53
N LEU A 285 -29.50 -26.84 -41.31
CA LEU A 285 -30.53 -27.68 -40.68
C LEU A 285 -31.88 -27.60 -41.41
N ILE A 286 -32.24 -26.45 -41.98
CA ILE A 286 -33.46 -26.27 -42.78
C ILE A 286 -33.30 -26.96 -44.14
N GLU A 287 -32.18 -26.72 -44.83
CA GLU A 287 -31.87 -27.35 -46.12
C GLU A 287 -31.81 -28.89 -46.02
N SER A 288 -31.37 -29.42 -44.88
CA SER A 288 -31.37 -30.88 -44.61
C SER A 288 -32.74 -31.48 -44.28
N LYS A 289 -33.75 -30.63 -44.00
CA LYS A 289 -35.15 -31.05 -43.73
C LYS A 289 -36.06 -30.90 -44.94
N GLU A 290 -35.67 -30.07 -45.92
CA GLU A 290 -36.43 -29.87 -47.16
C GLU A 290 -36.02 -30.85 -48.28
N ASN A 291 -34.95 -31.63 -48.07
CA ASN A 291 -34.60 -32.83 -48.85
C ASN A 291 -35.03 -34.10 -48.13
#